data_AF-A0A3S3PIB8-F1
#
_entry.id   AF-A0A3S3PIB8-F1
#
_cell.length_a   1.000
_cell.length_b   1.000
_cell.length_c   1.000
_cell.angle_alpha   90.00
_cell.angle_beta   90.00
_cell.angle_gamma   90.00
#
_symmetry.space_group_name_H-M   'P 1'
#
loop_
_entity.id
_entity.type
_entity.pdbx_description
1 polymer ?
#
loop_
_entity_poly.entity_id
_entity_poly.type
_entity_poly.pdbx_seq_one_letter_code
_entity_poly.pdbx_strand_id
1 'polypeptide(L)'
;TEIDARAGTFQAFEVFGNQLLQAKHYASNEIQEKLEQINAAREELEKVWVARRMKLDQCLELRLFYRDCEQAENWMASREAFLESDDMGGDNVEALIKKHEDFDKAINSQEEKIAALAALSDQLTATNHYASPDIKEKKDQVLHRESQTLQQFSRDADEIENWIAEKVQVAMDESYKDPANIQSKHQKHQAFESELAANKDRIEAIIGMGKNLIDKHQCADLKMLFNKDLLLLANNGLI
;
A
#
# COMPACT_ATOMS: atom_id res chain seq x y z
N THR A 1 24.12 15.26 26.22
CA THR A 1 25.26 15.18 25.27
C THR A 1 26.54 15.54 26.01
N GLU A 2 27.73 15.29 25.44
CA GLU A 2 28.98 15.76 26.06
C GLU A 2 29.03 17.29 26.19
N ILE A 3 28.38 18.01 25.26
CA ILE A 3 28.20 19.47 25.31
C ILE A 3 27.41 19.87 26.57
N ASP A 4 26.28 19.20 26.85
CA ASP A 4 25.47 19.46 28.06
C ASP A 4 26.25 19.15 29.34
N ALA A 5 27.05 18.07 29.34
CA ALA A 5 27.86 17.68 30.49
C ALA A 5 28.96 18.71 30.80
N ARG A 6 29.47 19.42 29.79
CA ARG A 6 30.48 20.47 29.93
C ARG A 6 29.87 21.87 30.16
N ALA A 7 28.55 22.03 30.10
CA ALA A 7 27.89 23.32 30.28
C ALA A 7 28.27 24.00 31.61
N GLY A 8 28.36 23.22 32.69
CA GLY A 8 28.81 23.73 34.00
C GLY A 8 30.26 24.22 34.01
N THR A 9 31.14 23.60 33.22
CA THR A 9 32.55 24.02 33.10
C THR A 9 32.66 25.35 32.34
N PHE A 10 31.89 25.53 31.25
CA PHE A 10 31.84 26.80 30.53
C PHE A 10 31.28 27.92 31.40
N GLN A 11 30.19 27.66 32.12
CA GLN A 11 29.60 28.64 33.03
C GLN A 11 30.56 29.04 34.16
N ALA A 12 31.28 28.07 34.74
CA ALA A 12 32.29 28.37 35.75
C ALA A 12 33.45 29.23 35.19
N PHE A 13 33.89 28.96 33.96
CA PHE A 13 34.92 29.73 33.28
C PHE A 13 34.46 31.17 32.98
N GLU A 14 33.24 31.35 32.47
CA GLU A 14 32.64 32.67 32.23
C GLU A 14 32.51 33.47 33.53
N VAL A 15 32.03 32.86 34.62
CA VAL A 15 31.93 33.51 35.94
C VAL A 15 33.31 33.94 36.43
N PHE A 16 34.32 33.07 36.33
CA PHE A 16 35.67 33.40 36.74
C PHE A 16 36.29 34.55 35.93
N GLY A 17 36.14 34.52 34.60
CA GLY A 17 36.62 35.60 33.73
C GLY A 17 35.93 36.94 34.06
N ASN A 18 34.62 36.93 34.28
CA ASN A 18 33.87 38.13 34.68
C ASN A 18 34.31 38.68 36.04
N GLN A 19 34.66 37.82 37.01
CA GLN A 19 35.21 38.26 38.29
C GLN A 19 36.56 38.98 38.12
N LEU A 20 37.45 38.48 37.25
CA LEU A 20 38.73 39.15 36.96
C LEU A 20 38.55 40.52 36.30
N LEU A 21 37.55 40.65 35.41
CA LEU A 21 37.18 41.92 34.79
C LEU A 21 36.65 42.92 35.84
N GLN A 22 35.78 42.48 36.74
CA GLN A 22 35.26 43.31 37.84
C GLN A 22 36.37 43.78 38.80
N ALA A 23 37.37 42.93 39.03
CA ALA A 23 38.55 43.25 39.83
C ALA A 23 39.55 44.19 39.11
N LYS A 24 39.27 44.61 37.87
CA LYS A 24 40.16 45.42 37.02
C LYS A 24 41.55 44.80 36.89
N HIS A 25 41.60 43.49 36.64
CA HIS A 25 42.85 42.76 36.45
C HIS A 25 43.72 43.40 35.36
N TYR A 26 45.05 43.37 35.49
CA TYR A 26 45.96 44.05 34.55
C TYR A 26 45.80 43.57 33.09
N ALA A 27 45.41 42.31 32.93
CA ALA A 27 45.15 41.65 31.64
C ALA A 27 43.67 41.71 31.20
N SER A 28 42.89 42.72 31.64
CA SER A 28 41.44 42.77 31.36
C SER A 28 41.09 42.70 29.87
N ASN A 29 41.86 43.36 28.99
CA ASN A 29 41.63 43.30 27.55
C ASN A 29 41.79 41.88 26.99
N GLU A 30 42.85 41.18 27.40
CA GLU A 30 43.15 39.80 26.97
C GLU A 30 42.10 38.82 27.50
N ILE A 31 41.64 39.01 28.74
CA ILE A 31 40.59 38.19 29.35
C ILE A 31 39.26 38.39 28.62
N GLN A 32 38.90 39.64 28.31
CA GLN A 32 37.67 39.95 27.58
C GLN A 32 37.69 39.31 26.19
N GLU A 33 38.77 39.49 25.43
CA GLU A 33 38.91 38.89 24.10
C GLU A 33 38.80 37.35 24.19
N LYS A 34 39.39 36.74 25.22
CA LYS A 34 39.33 35.29 25.38
C LYS A 34 37.92 34.77 25.71
N LEU A 35 37.17 35.50 26.53
CA LEU A 35 35.77 35.19 26.83
C LEU A 35 34.91 35.29 25.57
N GLU A 36 35.07 36.36 24.79
CA GLU A 36 34.34 36.57 23.53
C GLU A 36 34.64 35.44 22.52
N GLN A 37 35.91 35.08 22.34
CA GLN A 37 36.32 33.97 21.46
C GLN A 37 35.71 32.62 21.88
N ILE A 38 35.71 32.31 23.18
CA ILE A 38 35.18 31.04 23.69
C ILE A 38 33.66 30.99 23.55
N ASN A 39 32.97 32.10 23.83
CA ASN A 39 31.52 32.20 23.67
C ASN A 39 31.12 32.02 22.19
N ALA A 40 31.80 32.70 21.27
CA ALA A 40 31.54 32.54 19.84
C ALA A 40 31.81 31.11 19.36
N ALA A 41 32.91 30.48 19.81
CA ALA A 41 33.21 29.09 19.47
C ALA A 41 32.17 28.10 20.02
N ARG A 42 31.64 28.36 21.22
CA ARG A 42 30.58 27.56 21.84
C ARG A 42 29.26 27.67 21.08
N GLU A 43 28.84 28.88 20.74
CA GLU A 43 27.61 29.13 19.97
C GLU A 43 27.67 28.45 18.60
N GLU A 44 28.79 28.57 17.88
CA GLU A 44 28.95 27.91 16.58
C GLU A 44 28.97 26.38 16.74
N LEU A 45 29.64 25.84 17.76
CA LEU A 45 29.62 24.40 18.06
C LEU A 45 28.20 23.88 18.30
N GLU A 46 27.41 24.58 19.11
CA GLU A 46 26.03 24.19 19.41
C GLU A 46 25.15 24.24 18.16
N LYS A 47 25.28 25.30 17.37
CA LYS A 47 24.58 25.46 16.09
C LYS A 47 24.90 24.33 15.12
N VAL A 48 26.19 24.02 14.88
CA VAL A 48 26.57 22.93 13.96
C VAL A 48 26.18 21.55 14.52
N TRP A 49 26.19 21.37 15.83
CA TRP A 49 25.77 20.13 16.49
C TRP A 49 24.27 19.86 16.28
N VAL A 50 23.43 20.87 16.49
CA VAL A 50 21.98 20.78 16.24
C VAL A 50 21.70 20.54 14.77
N ALA A 51 22.37 21.27 13.86
CA ALA A 51 22.22 21.06 12.42
C ALA A 51 22.62 19.64 11.99
N ARG A 52 23.71 19.10 12.55
CA ARG A 52 24.14 17.72 12.30
C ARG A 52 23.11 16.71 12.79
N ARG A 53 22.56 16.89 13.99
CA ARG A 53 21.52 16.02 14.54
C ARG A 53 20.28 16.02 13.64
N MET A 54 19.77 17.20 13.29
CA MET A 54 18.64 17.35 12.37
C MET A 54 18.89 16.65 11.04
N LYS A 55 20.09 16.79 10.46
CA LYS A 55 20.42 16.12 9.20
C LYS A 55 20.50 14.60 9.33
N LEU A 56 21.01 14.08 10.44
CA LEU A 56 21.05 12.65 10.70
C LEU A 56 19.65 12.06 10.87
N ASP A 57 18.79 12.75 11.61
CA ASP A 57 17.39 12.34 11.81
C ASP A 57 16.66 12.30 10.45
N GLN A 58 16.80 13.35 9.62
CA GLN A 58 16.25 13.38 8.26
C GLN A 58 16.82 12.25 7.36
N CYS A 59 18.12 11.96 7.43
CA CYS A 59 18.70 10.84 6.66
C CYS A 59 18.13 9.48 7.10
N LEU A 60 17.88 9.29 8.39
CA LEU A 60 17.27 8.07 8.90
C LEU A 60 15.81 7.95 8.46
N GLU A 61 15.03 9.01 8.59
CA GLU A 61 13.64 9.11 8.14
C GLU A 61 13.52 8.75 6.65
N LEU A 62 14.37 9.35 5.80
CA LEU A 62 14.40 9.05 4.37
C LEU A 62 14.68 7.57 4.06
N ARG A 63 15.62 6.97 4.79
CA ARG A 63 15.95 5.55 4.61
C ARG A 63 14.79 4.64 5.01
N LEU A 64 14.11 4.95 6.11
CA LEU A 64 12.93 4.20 6.55
C LEU A 64 11.79 4.33 5.53
N PHE A 65 11.54 5.55 5.03
CA PHE A 65 10.55 5.80 3.99
C PHE A 65 10.81 4.97 2.72
N TYR A 66 12.04 4.97 2.20
CA TYR A 66 12.37 4.17 1.01
C TYR A 66 12.23 2.67 1.23
N ARG A 67 12.62 2.16 2.41
CA ARG A 67 12.42 0.76 2.76
C ARG A 67 10.94 0.39 2.75
N ASP A 68 10.09 1.25 3.30
CA ASP A 68 8.65 0.99 3.37
C ASP A 68 8.01 1.08 1.96
N CYS A 69 8.50 1.98 1.09
CA CYS A 69 8.14 2.01 -0.34
C CYS A 69 8.51 0.70 -1.05
N GLU A 70 9.75 0.22 -0.84
CA GLU A 70 10.23 -1.03 -1.44
C GLU A 70 9.40 -2.24 -0.97
N GLN A 71 9.02 -2.29 0.30
CA GLN A 71 8.14 -3.33 0.82
C GLN A 71 6.76 -3.31 0.15
N ALA A 72 6.18 -2.12 -0.05
CA ALA A 72 4.92 -1.99 -0.77
C ALA A 72 5.05 -2.42 -2.24
N GLU A 73 6.11 -1.99 -2.92
CA GLU A 73 6.39 -2.35 -4.32
C GLU A 73 6.62 -3.85 -4.50
N ASN A 74 7.38 -4.49 -3.60
CA ASN A 74 7.62 -5.93 -3.63
C ASN A 74 6.34 -6.73 -3.37
N TRP A 75 5.49 -6.26 -2.46
CA TRP A 75 4.18 -6.88 -2.23
C TRP A 75 3.28 -6.78 -3.47
N MET A 76 3.22 -5.60 -4.11
CA MET A 76 2.46 -5.42 -5.37
C MET A 76 3.02 -6.31 -6.48
N ALA A 77 4.33 -6.39 -6.64
CA ALA A 77 4.97 -7.26 -7.64
C ALA A 77 4.71 -8.75 -7.38
N SER A 78 4.78 -9.19 -6.12
CA SER A 78 4.47 -10.58 -5.76
C SER A 78 3.00 -10.91 -6.04
N ARG A 79 2.10 -9.93 -5.91
CA ARG A 79 0.69 -10.08 -6.25
C ARG A 79 0.49 -10.21 -7.74
N GLU A 80 1.08 -9.30 -8.52
CA GLU A 80 1.05 -9.34 -10.00
C GLU A 80 1.54 -10.71 -10.50
N ALA A 81 2.67 -11.20 -9.98
CA ALA A 81 3.20 -12.52 -10.32
C ALA A 81 2.28 -13.69 -9.91
N PHE A 82 1.57 -13.59 -8.78
CA PHE A 82 0.58 -14.58 -8.37
C PHE A 82 -0.64 -14.59 -9.30
N LEU A 83 -1.11 -13.43 -9.74
CA LEU A 83 -2.21 -13.30 -10.70
C LEU A 83 -1.84 -13.83 -12.10
N GLU A 84 -0.57 -13.72 -12.48
CA GLU A 84 -0.04 -14.27 -13.73
C GLU A 84 0.19 -15.80 -13.67
N SER A 85 0.29 -16.38 -12.47
CA SER A 85 0.51 -17.81 -12.30
C SER A 85 -0.80 -18.59 -12.44
N ASP A 86 -0.87 -19.44 -13.47
CA ASP A 86 -2.04 -20.26 -13.87
C ASP A 86 -2.35 -21.44 -12.91
N ASP A 87 -1.80 -21.43 -11.69
CA ASP A 87 -1.92 -22.55 -10.73
C ASP A 87 -3.18 -22.41 -9.88
N MET A 88 -4.34 -22.55 -10.55
CA MET A 88 -5.66 -22.65 -9.91
C MET A 88 -6.13 -24.11 -9.84
N GLY A 89 -5.22 -25.01 -9.44
CA GLY A 89 -5.51 -26.42 -9.20
C GLY A 89 -6.69 -26.61 -8.23
N GLY A 90 -7.53 -27.61 -8.51
CA GLY A 90 -8.84 -27.85 -7.90
C GLY A 90 -8.86 -27.92 -6.37
N ASP A 91 -9.07 -26.77 -5.74
CA ASP A 91 -9.33 -26.66 -4.31
C ASP A 91 -10.82 -26.83 -4.00
N ASN A 92 -11.12 -27.49 -2.89
CA ASN A 92 -12.49 -27.58 -2.38
C ASN A 92 -12.98 -26.20 -1.88
N VAL A 93 -14.30 -26.06 -1.72
CA VAL A 93 -14.95 -24.79 -1.34
C VAL A 93 -14.39 -24.21 -0.04
N GLU A 94 -14.05 -25.06 0.94
CA GLU A 94 -13.58 -24.64 2.26
C GLU A 94 -12.13 -24.12 2.23
N ALA A 95 -11.28 -24.72 1.38
CA ALA A 95 -9.95 -24.22 1.09
C ALA A 95 -9.99 -22.88 0.33
N LEU A 96 -10.94 -22.71 -0.58
CA LEU A 96 -11.17 -21.44 -1.29
C LEU A 96 -11.61 -20.33 -0.33
N ILE A 97 -12.57 -20.59 0.56
CA ILE A 97 -13.02 -19.61 1.59
C ILE A 97 -11.86 -19.20 2.50
N LYS A 98 -11.04 -20.16 2.96
CA LYS A 98 -9.90 -19.84 3.82
C LYS A 98 -8.83 -19.01 3.09
N LYS A 99 -8.49 -19.38 1.84
CA LYS A 99 -7.57 -18.59 0.99
C LYS A 99 -8.10 -17.16 0.83
N HIS A 100 -9.40 -17.02 0.64
CA HIS A 100 -10.06 -15.73 0.52
C HIS A 100 -9.95 -14.89 1.81
N GLU A 101 -10.27 -15.46 2.98
CA GLU A 101 -10.14 -14.74 4.26
C GLU A 101 -8.71 -14.28 4.54
N ASP A 102 -7.72 -15.11 4.21
CA ASP A 102 -6.30 -14.76 4.37
C ASP A 102 -5.89 -13.67 3.38
N PHE A 103 -6.44 -13.71 2.16
CA PHE A 103 -6.25 -12.69 1.15
C PHE A 103 -6.87 -11.35 1.56
N ASP A 104 -8.07 -11.35 2.16
CA ASP A 104 -8.72 -10.17 2.74
C ASP A 104 -7.90 -9.49 3.81
N LYS A 105 -7.41 -10.27 4.77
CA LYS A 105 -6.53 -9.76 5.82
C LYS A 105 -5.27 -9.15 5.21
N ALA A 106 -4.73 -9.76 4.16
CA ALA A 106 -3.56 -9.24 3.45
C ALA A 106 -3.85 -7.93 2.71
N ILE A 107 -5.02 -7.76 2.08
CA ILE A 107 -5.41 -6.48 1.45
C ILE A 107 -5.56 -5.39 2.49
N ASN A 108 -6.36 -5.62 3.53
CA ASN A 108 -6.61 -4.60 4.55
C ASN A 108 -5.30 -4.18 5.24
N SER A 109 -4.43 -5.15 5.54
CA SER A 109 -3.10 -4.86 6.09
C SER A 109 -2.25 -4.04 5.13
N GLN A 110 -2.39 -4.24 3.82
CA GLN A 110 -1.64 -3.47 2.84
C GLN A 110 -2.19 -2.05 2.68
N GLU A 111 -3.51 -1.87 2.64
CA GLU A 111 -4.14 -0.55 2.58
C GLU A 111 -3.70 0.32 3.76
N GLU A 112 -3.69 -0.25 4.96
CA GLU A 112 -3.17 0.42 6.16
C GLU A 112 -1.70 0.85 6.01
N LYS A 113 -0.85 -0.01 5.43
CA LYS A 113 0.57 0.31 5.20
C LYS A 113 0.74 1.41 4.16
N ILE A 114 -0.03 1.39 3.08
CA ILE A 114 0.04 2.41 2.02
C ILE A 114 -0.48 3.75 2.54
N ALA A 115 -1.55 3.73 3.34
CA ALA A 115 -2.05 4.92 4.02
C ALA A 115 -1.02 5.50 5.00
N ALA A 116 -0.37 4.64 5.80
CA ALA A 116 0.70 5.05 6.71
C ALA A 116 1.90 5.65 5.97
N LEU A 117 2.30 5.06 4.83
CA LEU A 117 3.37 5.57 3.97
C LEU A 117 3.02 6.95 3.40
N ALA A 118 1.79 7.12 2.92
CA ALA A 118 1.32 8.40 2.40
C ALA A 118 1.33 9.48 3.50
N ALA A 119 0.83 9.15 4.69
CA ALA A 119 0.83 10.05 5.84
C ALA A 119 2.25 10.43 6.28
N LEU A 120 3.19 9.47 6.31
CA LEU A 120 4.59 9.73 6.61
C LEU A 120 5.22 10.68 5.59
N SER A 121 5.00 10.44 4.30
CA SER A 121 5.48 11.34 3.24
C SER A 121 4.95 12.77 3.40
N ASP A 122 3.66 12.91 3.71
CA ASP A 122 3.04 14.23 3.90
C ASP A 122 3.61 14.94 5.14
N GLN A 123 3.85 14.19 6.22
CA GLN A 123 4.52 14.70 7.41
C GLN A 123 5.96 15.17 7.10
N LEU A 124 6.77 14.35 6.39
CA LEU A 124 8.14 14.72 6.03
C LEU A 124 8.18 15.95 5.13
N THR A 125 7.23 16.06 4.21
CA THR A 125 7.11 17.25 3.35
C THR A 125 6.72 18.49 4.17
N ALA A 126 5.78 18.34 5.11
CA ALA A 126 5.34 19.44 5.98
C ALA A 126 6.44 19.94 6.93
N THR A 127 7.38 19.08 7.35
CA THR A 127 8.53 19.45 8.19
C THR A 127 9.71 20.03 7.39
N ASN A 128 9.53 20.37 6.11
CA ASN A 128 10.58 20.85 5.20
C ASN A 128 11.78 19.91 5.15
N HIS A 129 11.53 18.61 5.02
CA HIS A 129 12.58 17.63 4.83
C HIS A 129 13.43 17.97 3.59
N TYR A 130 14.76 17.83 3.67
CA TYR A 130 15.65 18.26 2.59
C TYR A 130 15.41 17.56 1.24
N ALA A 131 14.88 16.33 1.27
CA ALA A 131 14.53 15.52 0.11
C ALA A 131 13.01 15.51 -0.18
N SER A 132 12.27 16.55 0.25
CA SER A 132 10.81 16.62 0.05
C SER A 132 10.36 16.40 -1.41
N PRO A 133 11.05 16.95 -2.44
CA PRO A 133 10.67 16.69 -3.84
C PRO A 133 10.73 15.19 -4.19
N ASP A 134 11.83 14.53 -3.82
CA ASP A 134 12.06 13.11 -4.13
C ASP A 134 11.09 12.21 -3.36
N ILE A 135 10.79 12.55 -2.09
CA ILE A 135 9.80 11.84 -1.27
C ILE A 135 8.42 11.92 -1.90
N LYS A 136 8.00 13.13 -2.32
CA LYS A 136 6.70 13.33 -2.95
C LYS A 136 6.59 12.57 -4.27
N GLU A 137 7.62 12.65 -5.11
CA GLU A 137 7.65 11.91 -6.37
C GLU A 137 7.54 10.40 -6.12
N LYS A 138 8.30 9.86 -5.16
CA LYS A 138 8.25 8.43 -4.84
C LYS A 138 6.89 8.03 -4.26
N LYS A 139 6.27 8.86 -3.41
CA LYS A 139 4.90 8.63 -2.92
C LYS A 139 3.92 8.51 -4.10
N ASP A 140 3.96 9.48 -5.00
CA ASP A 140 3.03 9.54 -6.14
C ASP A 140 3.22 8.32 -7.06
N GLN A 141 4.47 7.86 -7.26
CA GLN A 141 4.76 6.62 -8.00
C GLN A 141 4.14 5.37 -7.34
N VAL A 142 4.33 5.20 -6.03
CA VAL A 142 3.79 4.05 -5.28
C VAL A 142 2.26 4.03 -5.31
N LEU A 143 1.62 5.19 -5.07
CA LEU A 143 0.16 5.32 -5.11
C LEU A 143 -0.41 5.13 -6.51
N HIS A 144 0.28 5.63 -7.53
CA HIS A 144 -0.15 5.43 -8.91
C HIS A 144 -0.13 3.95 -9.29
N ARG A 145 0.94 3.23 -8.91
CA ARG A 145 1.05 1.80 -9.17
C ARG A 145 -0.03 1.02 -8.44
N GLU A 146 -0.27 1.30 -7.16
CA GLU A 146 -1.35 0.68 -6.39
C GLU A 146 -2.72 0.87 -7.07
N SER A 147 -3.03 2.10 -7.49
CA SER A 147 -4.29 2.42 -8.15
C SER A 147 -4.43 1.69 -9.48
N GLN A 148 -3.34 1.59 -10.26
CA GLN A 148 -3.32 0.82 -11.51
C GLN A 148 -3.57 -0.66 -11.27
N THR A 149 -2.90 -1.27 -10.29
CA THR A 149 -3.09 -2.68 -9.94
C THR A 149 -4.54 -2.94 -9.51
N LEU A 150 -5.13 -2.04 -8.72
CA LEU A 150 -6.53 -2.16 -8.26
C LEU A 150 -7.53 -1.98 -9.40
N GLN A 151 -7.30 -1.04 -10.32
CA GLN A 151 -8.13 -0.85 -11.52
C GLN A 151 -8.01 -2.01 -12.51
N GLN A 152 -6.83 -2.62 -12.65
CA GLN A 152 -6.65 -3.81 -13.47
C GLN A 152 -7.46 -4.97 -12.88
N PHE A 153 -7.29 -5.23 -11.58
CA PHE A 153 -8.05 -6.25 -10.87
C PHE A 153 -9.56 -6.05 -10.99
N SER A 154 -10.07 -4.82 -10.84
CA SER A 154 -11.50 -4.52 -11.00
C SER A 154 -12.01 -4.79 -12.41
N ARG A 155 -11.22 -4.51 -13.45
CA ARG A 155 -11.63 -4.80 -14.83
C ARG A 155 -11.64 -6.29 -15.12
N ASP A 156 -10.63 -7.00 -14.64
CA ASP A 156 -10.55 -8.45 -14.78
C ASP A 156 -11.74 -9.11 -14.05
N ALA A 157 -12.08 -8.63 -12.85
CA ALA A 157 -13.28 -9.01 -12.11
C ALA A 157 -14.59 -8.84 -12.91
N ASP A 158 -14.79 -7.67 -13.51
CA ASP A 158 -16.00 -7.38 -14.28
C ASP A 158 -16.11 -8.29 -15.52
N GLU A 159 -15.00 -8.55 -16.21
CA GLU A 159 -14.97 -9.47 -17.37
C GLU A 159 -15.39 -10.88 -16.94
N ILE A 160 -14.92 -11.30 -15.77
CA ILE A 160 -15.22 -12.59 -15.18
C ILE A 160 -16.69 -12.73 -14.83
N GLU A 161 -17.25 -11.73 -14.15
CA GLU A 161 -18.64 -11.75 -13.72
C GLU A 161 -19.58 -11.84 -14.91
N ASN A 162 -19.31 -11.08 -15.97
CA ASN A 162 -20.06 -11.14 -17.21
C ASN A 162 -19.99 -12.52 -17.86
N TRP A 163 -18.79 -13.11 -17.92
CA TRP A 163 -18.60 -14.44 -18.48
C TRP A 163 -19.33 -15.53 -17.67
N ILE A 164 -19.32 -15.45 -16.33
CA ILE A 164 -20.08 -16.37 -15.46
C ILE A 164 -21.57 -16.22 -15.70
N ALA A 165 -22.08 -14.98 -15.76
CA ALA A 165 -23.49 -14.70 -16.03
C ALA A 165 -23.95 -15.32 -17.36
N GLU A 166 -23.12 -15.18 -18.41
CA GLU A 166 -23.37 -15.82 -19.71
C GLU A 166 -23.43 -17.34 -19.61
N LYS A 167 -22.49 -17.98 -18.89
CA LYS A 167 -22.50 -19.45 -18.75
C LYS A 167 -23.66 -19.99 -17.92
N VAL A 168 -24.10 -19.26 -16.91
CA VAL A 168 -25.30 -19.62 -16.15
C VAL A 168 -26.54 -19.60 -17.07
N GLN A 169 -26.68 -18.59 -17.94
CA GLN A 169 -27.77 -18.54 -18.92
C GLN A 169 -27.73 -19.72 -19.90
N VAL A 170 -26.54 -20.08 -20.39
CA VAL A 170 -26.38 -21.26 -21.28
C VAL A 170 -26.71 -22.57 -20.56
N ALA A 171 -26.31 -22.71 -19.29
CA ALA A 171 -26.60 -23.90 -18.49
C ALA A 171 -28.09 -24.04 -18.14
N MET A 172 -28.81 -22.92 -18.02
CA MET A 172 -30.25 -22.87 -17.77
C MET A 172 -31.11 -23.00 -19.03
N ASP A 173 -30.52 -23.01 -20.23
CA ASP A 173 -31.28 -23.16 -21.48
C ASP A 173 -31.92 -24.55 -21.59
N GLU A 174 -33.25 -24.61 -21.46
CA GLU A 174 -34.04 -25.83 -21.59
C GLU A 174 -34.47 -26.19 -23.03
N SER A 175 -33.92 -25.52 -24.05
CA SER A 175 -34.26 -25.75 -25.46
C SER A 175 -33.90 -27.16 -25.99
N TYR A 176 -33.28 -28.00 -25.17
CA TYR A 176 -33.03 -29.44 -25.43
C TYR A 176 -34.32 -30.29 -25.45
N LYS A 177 -35.47 -29.74 -25.04
CA LYS A 177 -36.78 -30.44 -25.05
C LYS A 177 -37.49 -30.44 -26.43
N ASP A 178 -36.93 -29.82 -27.47
CA ASP A 178 -37.52 -29.75 -28.82
C ASP A 178 -36.91 -30.81 -29.80
N PRO A 179 -37.69 -31.80 -30.29
CA PRO A 179 -37.18 -32.93 -31.09
C PRO A 179 -36.67 -32.60 -32.49
N ALA A 180 -37.00 -31.43 -33.05
CA ALA A 180 -36.83 -31.16 -34.49
C ALA A 180 -35.38 -30.89 -34.93
N ASN A 181 -34.45 -30.69 -33.99
CA ASN A 181 -33.09 -30.21 -34.29
C ASN A 181 -31.97 -30.91 -33.50
N ILE A 182 -32.27 -32.05 -32.87
CA ILE A 182 -31.37 -32.78 -31.95
C ILE A 182 -29.99 -33.06 -32.55
N GLN A 183 -29.90 -33.41 -33.84
CA GLN A 183 -28.63 -33.75 -34.48
C GLN A 183 -27.72 -32.52 -34.68
N SER A 184 -28.29 -31.40 -35.14
CA SER A 184 -27.55 -30.14 -35.31
C SER A 184 -27.20 -29.53 -33.94
N LYS A 185 -28.05 -29.72 -32.94
CA LYS A 185 -27.79 -29.32 -31.55
C LYS A 185 -26.72 -30.18 -30.88
N HIS A 186 -26.66 -31.49 -31.13
CA HIS A 186 -25.58 -32.36 -30.64
C HIS A 186 -24.23 -31.96 -31.22
N GLN A 187 -24.16 -31.61 -32.51
CA GLN A 187 -22.93 -31.09 -33.12
C GLN A 187 -22.51 -29.75 -32.55
N LYS A 188 -23.45 -28.82 -32.31
CA LYS A 188 -23.17 -27.57 -31.61
C LYS A 188 -22.72 -27.79 -30.17
N HIS A 189 -23.26 -28.79 -29.48
CA HIS A 189 -22.85 -29.16 -28.13
C HIS A 189 -21.43 -29.75 -28.11
N GLN A 190 -21.07 -30.60 -29.06
CA GLN A 190 -19.68 -31.08 -29.20
C GLN A 190 -18.70 -29.97 -29.56
N ALA A 191 -19.07 -29.05 -30.45
CA ALA A 191 -18.26 -27.88 -30.76
C ALA A 191 -18.09 -26.98 -29.53
N PHE A 192 -19.17 -26.80 -28.76
CA PHE A 192 -19.15 -26.11 -27.48
C PHE A 192 -18.28 -26.82 -26.45
N GLU A 193 -18.32 -28.16 -26.32
CA GLU A 193 -17.43 -28.90 -25.42
C GLU A 193 -15.96 -28.79 -25.83
N SER A 194 -15.66 -28.74 -27.13
CA SER A 194 -14.30 -28.47 -27.62
C SER A 194 -13.84 -27.04 -27.30
N GLU A 195 -14.69 -26.05 -27.51
CA GLU A 195 -14.40 -24.67 -27.11
C GLU A 195 -14.33 -24.51 -25.59
N LEU A 196 -15.14 -25.25 -24.83
CA LEU A 196 -15.14 -25.24 -23.37
C LEU A 196 -13.87 -25.89 -22.84
N ALA A 197 -13.41 -26.98 -23.45
CA ALA A 197 -12.13 -27.61 -23.14
C ALA A 197 -10.95 -26.71 -23.49
N ALA A 198 -11.01 -26.00 -24.62
CA ALA A 198 -9.96 -25.07 -25.06
C ALA A 198 -9.93 -23.77 -24.24
N ASN A 199 -11.07 -23.33 -23.72
CA ASN A 199 -11.16 -22.15 -22.85
C ASN A 199 -11.19 -22.50 -21.36
N LYS A 200 -11.12 -23.79 -21.02
CA LYS A 200 -11.27 -24.30 -19.64
C LYS A 200 -10.32 -23.59 -18.68
N ASP A 201 -9.07 -23.42 -19.11
CA ASP A 201 -8.02 -22.80 -18.30
C ASP A 201 -8.32 -21.31 -18.06
N ARG A 202 -8.73 -20.57 -19.11
CA ARG A 202 -9.18 -19.17 -18.98
C ARG A 202 -10.39 -19.03 -18.05
N ILE A 203 -11.32 -19.97 -18.15
CA ILE A 203 -12.57 -20.01 -17.39
C ILE A 203 -12.31 -20.30 -15.91
N GLU A 204 -11.39 -21.22 -15.62
CA GLU A 204 -10.98 -21.55 -14.25
C GLU A 204 -10.20 -20.39 -13.61
N ALA A 205 -9.34 -19.69 -14.37
CA ALA A 205 -8.66 -18.48 -13.92
C ALA A 205 -9.66 -17.35 -13.59
N ILE A 206 -10.66 -17.20 -14.45
CA ILE A 206 -11.75 -16.22 -14.34
C ILE A 206 -12.62 -16.51 -13.11
N ILE A 207 -13.16 -17.72 -12.96
CA ILE A 207 -13.95 -18.12 -11.78
C ILE A 207 -13.13 -18.00 -10.48
N GLY A 208 -11.83 -18.24 -10.58
CA GLY A 208 -10.88 -18.10 -9.51
C GLY A 208 -10.73 -16.67 -8.97
N MET A 209 -10.69 -15.70 -9.86
CA MET A 209 -10.67 -14.27 -9.53
C MET A 209 -12.05 -13.80 -9.02
N GLY A 210 -13.16 -14.22 -9.62
CA GLY A 210 -14.52 -13.81 -9.20
C GLY A 210 -14.94 -14.33 -7.82
N LYS A 211 -14.56 -15.56 -7.47
CA LYS A 211 -14.73 -16.07 -6.09
C LYS A 211 -13.91 -15.28 -5.06
N ASN A 212 -12.79 -14.70 -5.49
CA ASN A 212 -11.96 -13.86 -4.64
C ASN A 212 -12.55 -12.48 -4.33
N LEU A 213 -13.64 -12.10 -5.00
CA LEU A 213 -14.28 -10.78 -4.91
C LEU A 213 -15.66 -10.84 -4.24
N ILE A 214 -16.45 -11.89 -4.52
CA ILE A 214 -17.77 -12.07 -3.91
C ILE A 214 -17.69 -12.34 -2.40
N ASP A 215 -16.63 -13.01 -1.96
CA ASP A 215 -16.43 -13.22 -0.52
C ASP A 215 -16.00 -11.92 0.21
N LYS A 216 -15.72 -10.79 -0.50
CA LYS A 216 -15.36 -9.47 0.08
C LYS A 216 -16.52 -8.49 0.08
N HIS A 217 -17.27 -8.42 1.17
CA HIS A 217 -18.29 -7.38 1.31
C HIS A 217 -17.70 -6.02 1.67
N GLN A 218 -17.64 -5.10 0.68
CA GLN A 218 -18.24 -3.75 0.77
C GLN A 218 -18.22 -2.99 -0.58
N CYS A 219 -19.38 -2.89 -1.23
CA CYS A 219 -19.80 -1.65 -1.90
C CYS A 219 -21.33 -1.51 -1.77
N ALA A 220 -21.78 -0.50 -1.02
CA ALA A 220 -23.16 -0.36 -0.56
C ALA A 220 -24.17 -0.10 -1.71
N ASP A 221 -23.70 0.30 -2.88
CA ASP A 221 -24.53 0.68 -4.02
C ASP A 221 -25.03 -0.52 -4.85
N LEU A 222 -24.38 -1.69 -4.75
CA LEU A 222 -24.77 -2.94 -5.42
C LEU A 222 -25.90 -3.71 -4.71
N LYS A 223 -26.16 -3.44 -3.42
CA LYS A 223 -27.20 -4.13 -2.62
C LYS A 223 -28.62 -3.83 -3.09
N MET A 224 -28.87 -2.67 -3.70
CA MET A 224 -30.22 -2.34 -4.20
C MET A 224 -30.57 -3.04 -5.53
N LEU A 225 -29.56 -3.41 -6.33
CA LEU A 225 -29.76 -4.14 -7.59
C LEU A 225 -29.99 -5.63 -7.33
N PHE A 226 -29.14 -6.27 -6.52
CA PHE A 226 -29.23 -7.71 -6.23
C PHE A 226 -30.52 -8.14 -5.50
N ASN A 227 -31.06 -7.29 -4.62
CA ASN A 227 -32.24 -7.66 -3.82
C ASN A 227 -33.52 -7.68 -4.67
N LYS A 228 -33.56 -6.93 -5.77
CA LYS A 228 -34.70 -6.93 -6.69
C LYS A 228 -34.75 -8.20 -7.54
N ASP A 229 -33.58 -8.71 -7.94
CA ASP A 229 -33.45 -9.88 -8.80
C ASP A 229 -33.59 -11.20 -8.03
N LEU A 230 -33.12 -11.26 -6.77
CA LEU A 230 -33.35 -12.40 -5.86
C LEU A 230 -34.84 -12.58 -5.49
N LEU A 231 -35.57 -11.49 -5.28
CA LEU A 231 -37.02 -11.53 -5.06
C LEU A 231 -37.79 -12.00 -6.30
N LEU A 232 -37.28 -11.68 -7.50
CA LEU A 232 -37.87 -12.15 -8.76
C LEU A 232 -37.62 -13.64 -8.98
N LEU A 233 -36.44 -14.15 -8.62
CA LEU A 233 -36.08 -15.57 -8.70
C LEU A 233 -36.84 -16.42 -7.67
N ALA A 234 -37.04 -15.91 -6.45
CA ALA A 234 -37.81 -16.58 -5.40
C ALA A 234 -39.32 -16.66 -5.73
N ASN A 235 -39.90 -15.62 -6.34
CA ASN A 235 -41.31 -15.64 -6.77
C ASN A 235 -41.57 -16.49 -8.02
N ASN A 236 -40.52 -16.80 -8.80
CA ASN A 236 -40.60 -17.64 -10.00
C ASN A 236 -40.21 -19.11 -9.77
N GLY A 237 -39.94 -19.52 -8.52
CA GLY A 237 -39.81 -20.92 -8.13
C GLY A 237 -38.59 -21.67 -8.69
N LEU A 238 -37.45 -20.98 -8.83
CA LEU A 238 -36.17 -21.58 -9.25
C LEU A 238 -35.18 -21.82 -8.09
N ILE A 239 -35.69 -21.80 -6.85
CA ILE A 239 -35.10 -22.48 -5.68
C ILE A 239 -36.22 -23.26 -5.00
#